data_AF-P91046-F1
#
_entry.id   AF-P91046-F1
#
_cell.length_a   1.000
_cell.length_b   1.000
_cell.length_c   1.000
_cell.angle_alpha   90.00
_cell.angle_beta   90.00
_cell.angle_gamma   90.00
#
_symmetry.space_group_name_H-M   'P 1'
#
loop_
_entity.id
_entity.type
_entity.pdbx_description
1 polymer ?
#
loop_
_entity_poly.entity_id
_entity_poly.type
_entity_poly.pdbx_seq_one_letter_code
_entity_poly.pdbx_strand_id
1 'polypeptide(L)'
;MRLPFFLLVVIGLSVIYASENSEHDRLIQDMKTRSIVLQFQEQFKRAIFTGDLLKVLPFISPQNGNTNIDASKLMQELKDLAPRSRDWHFVNGNLNEISFLAYFCKPSSPTIKLQNDNYKTSTFVLEHDAATLLETGNWTLKSMTDLETIDYNAFIQLFG
;
A
#
# COMPACT_ATOMS: atom_id res chain seq x y z
N MET A 1 -2.93 50.84 26.33
CA MET A 1 -2.19 49.75 25.67
C MET A 1 -3.19 48.64 25.30
N ARG A 2 -3.66 48.56 24.04
CA ARG A 2 -4.61 47.52 23.56
C ARG A 2 -4.00 46.58 22.50
N LEU A 3 -2.68 46.62 22.32
CA LEU A 3 -1.96 45.83 21.33
C LEU A 3 -1.87 44.30 21.59
N PRO A 4 -1.86 43.76 22.83
CA PRO A 4 -1.61 42.33 23.02
C PRO A 4 -2.75 41.43 22.53
N PHE A 5 -3.98 41.94 22.48
CA PHE A 5 -5.15 41.13 22.11
C PHE A 5 -5.21 40.82 20.61
N PHE A 6 -4.82 41.75 19.75
CA PHE A 6 -4.84 41.53 18.29
C PHE A 6 -3.77 40.54 17.82
N LEU A 7 -2.59 40.53 18.44
CA LEU A 7 -1.51 39.60 18.07
C LEU A 7 -1.89 38.14 18.37
N LEU A 8 -2.56 37.89 19.50
CA LEU A 8 -3.04 36.56 19.90
C LEU A 8 -4.08 35.99 18.92
N VAL A 9 -4.98 36.83 18.39
CA VAL A 9 -5.99 36.39 17.41
C VAL A 9 -5.35 36.00 16.07
N VAL A 10 -4.34 36.75 15.61
CA VAL A 10 -3.64 36.43 14.35
C VAL A 10 -2.84 35.13 14.48
N ILE A 11 -2.17 34.91 15.61
CA ILE A 11 -1.46 33.65 15.87
C ILE A 11 -2.47 32.49 15.92
N GLY A 12 -3.57 32.64 16.67
CA GLY A 12 -4.63 31.62 16.74
C GLY A 12 -5.22 31.25 15.38
N LEU A 13 -5.53 32.23 14.54
CA LEU A 13 -6.04 32.00 13.18
C LEU A 13 -5.00 31.33 12.27
N SER A 14 -3.73 31.73 12.34
CA SER A 14 -2.67 31.15 11.50
C SER A 14 -2.34 29.69 11.89
N VAL A 15 -2.41 29.35 13.17
CA VAL A 15 -2.22 27.97 13.66
C VAL A 15 -3.37 27.08 13.22
N ILE A 16 -4.63 27.56 13.30
CA ILE A 16 -5.80 26.80 12.83
C ILE A 16 -5.73 26.60 11.32
N TYR A 17 -5.45 27.65 10.54
CA TYR A 17 -5.33 27.55 9.07
C TYR A 17 -4.20 26.61 8.62
N ALA A 18 -3.05 26.64 9.30
CA ALA A 18 -1.95 25.73 8.99
C ALA A 18 -2.30 24.26 9.33
N SER A 19 -3.00 24.04 10.46
CA SER A 19 -3.44 22.70 10.87
C SER A 19 -4.45 22.12 9.87
N GLU A 20 -5.48 22.87 9.51
CA GLU A 20 -6.53 22.42 8.60
C GLU A 20 -5.98 22.09 7.20
N ASN A 21 -5.10 22.93 6.66
CA ASN A 21 -4.45 22.64 5.37
C ASN A 21 -3.62 21.35 5.45
N SER A 22 -2.91 21.12 6.56
CA SER A 22 -2.08 19.93 6.71
C SER A 22 -2.92 18.64 6.84
N GLU A 23 -4.07 18.69 7.51
CA GLU A 23 -4.97 17.54 7.63
C GLU A 23 -5.67 17.25 6.30
N HIS A 24 -6.11 18.31 5.60
CA HIS A 24 -6.72 18.17 4.28
C HIS A 24 -5.74 17.57 3.27
N ASP A 25 -4.50 18.07 3.23
CA ASP A 25 -3.46 17.56 2.36
C ASP A 25 -3.14 16.09 2.70
N ARG A 26 -3.03 15.74 3.98
CA ARG A 26 -2.82 14.34 4.43
C ARG A 26 -3.94 13.43 3.97
N LEU A 27 -5.20 13.85 4.10
CA LEU A 27 -6.35 13.07 3.65
C LEU A 27 -6.35 12.89 2.13
N ILE A 28 -5.98 13.91 1.36
CA ILE A 28 -5.83 13.80 -0.10
C ILE A 28 -4.74 12.79 -0.45
N GLN A 29 -3.57 12.85 0.19
CA GLN A 29 -2.49 11.90 -0.06
C GLN A 29 -2.86 10.47 0.33
N ASP A 30 -3.57 10.29 1.45
CA ASP A 30 -4.10 9.00 1.87
C ASP A 30 -5.08 8.42 0.83
N MET A 31 -6.05 9.20 0.37
CA MET A 31 -6.99 8.77 -0.66
C MET A 31 -6.29 8.42 -1.99
N LYS A 32 -5.29 9.22 -2.38
CA LYS A 32 -4.52 9.00 -3.62
C LYS A 32 -3.71 7.72 -3.55
N THR A 33 -2.91 7.54 -2.50
CA THR A 33 -2.09 6.34 -2.31
C THR A 33 -2.96 5.09 -2.20
N ARG A 34 -4.06 5.16 -1.43
CA ARG A 34 -5.05 4.08 -1.35
C ARG A 34 -5.60 3.68 -2.71
N SER A 35 -6.00 4.66 -3.52
CA SER A 35 -6.56 4.39 -4.87
C SER A 35 -5.56 3.65 -5.75
N ILE A 36 -4.30 4.09 -5.75
CA ILE A 36 -3.21 3.47 -6.52
C ILE A 36 -2.97 2.03 -6.05
N VAL A 37 -2.86 1.82 -4.73
CA VAL A 37 -2.62 0.49 -4.15
C VAL A 37 -3.75 -0.48 -4.49
N LEU A 38 -5.01 -0.06 -4.36
CA LEU A 38 -6.16 -0.92 -4.67
C LEU A 38 -6.22 -1.27 -6.16
N GLN A 39 -5.92 -0.31 -7.04
CA GLN A 39 -5.86 -0.54 -8.48
C GLN A 39 -4.74 -1.52 -8.84
N PHE A 40 -3.54 -1.33 -8.30
CA PHE A 40 -2.41 -2.25 -8.49
C PHE A 40 -2.77 -3.66 -7.99
N GLN A 41 -3.29 -3.79 -6.77
CA GLN A 41 -3.65 -5.07 -6.17
C GLN A 41 -4.67 -5.85 -7.01
N GLU A 42 -5.69 -5.17 -7.54
CA GLU A 42 -6.70 -5.83 -8.36
C GLU A 42 -6.13 -6.33 -9.69
N GLN A 43 -5.28 -5.53 -10.35
CA GLN A 43 -4.63 -5.95 -11.60
C GLN A 43 -3.61 -7.07 -11.36
N PHE A 44 -2.79 -6.93 -10.33
CA PHE A 44 -1.77 -7.92 -9.96
C PHE A 44 -2.40 -9.26 -9.55
N LYS A 45 -3.47 -9.23 -8.75
CA LYS A 45 -4.25 -10.41 -8.40
C LYS A 45 -4.78 -11.12 -9.64
N ARG A 46 -5.35 -10.38 -10.60
CA ARG A 46 -5.84 -10.96 -11.86
C ARG A 46 -4.73 -11.63 -12.63
N ALA A 47 -3.55 -11.02 -12.70
CA ALA A 47 -2.37 -11.60 -13.32
C ALA A 47 -1.96 -12.91 -12.63
N ILE A 48 -1.82 -12.92 -11.29
CA ILE A 48 -1.50 -14.13 -10.51
C ILE A 48 -2.54 -15.23 -10.75
N PHE A 49 -3.82 -14.89 -10.76
CA PHE A 49 -4.91 -15.85 -10.93
C PHE A 49 -4.92 -16.53 -12.31
N THR A 50 -4.27 -15.93 -13.31
CA THR A 50 -4.08 -16.61 -14.60
C THR A 50 -3.12 -17.80 -14.52
N GLY A 51 -2.23 -17.83 -13.53
CA GLY A 51 -1.15 -18.81 -13.42
C GLY A 51 -0.06 -18.69 -14.50
N ASP A 52 -0.10 -17.64 -15.33
CA ASP A 52 0.86 -17.38 -16.39
C ASP A 52 1.90 -16.38 -15.91
N LEU A 53 3.14 -16.86 -15.73
CA LEU A 53 4.25 -16.03 -15.27
C LEU A 53 4.48 -14.81 -16.17
N LEU A 54 4.29 -14.93 -17.49
CA LEU A 54 4.49 -13.83 -18.43
C LEU A 54 3.50 -12.68 -18.22
N LYS A 55 2.35 -12.95 -17.59
CA LYS A 55 1.37 -11.92 -17.20
C LYS A 55 1.69 -11.28 -15.85
N VAL A 56 2.45 -11.94 -15.00
CA VAL A 56 2.88 -11.43 -13.68
C VAL A 56 4.13 -10.56 -13.81
N LEU A 57 5.08 -10.94 -14.67
CA LEU A 57 6.35 -10.22 -14.84
C LEU A 57 6.22 -8.71 -15.11
N PRO A 58 5.24 -8.21 -15.90
CA PRO A 58 5.07 -6.77 -16.11
C PRO A 58 4.73 -5.97 -14.85
N PHE A 59 4.24 -6.62 -13.80
CA PHE A 59 3.96 -5.99 -12.51
C PHE A 59 5.17 -5.96 -11.59
N ILE A 60 6.29 -6.59 -11.97
CA ILE A 60 7.55 -6.54 -11.23
C ILE A 60 8.47 -5.60 -12.00
N SER A 61 9.06 -4.64 -11.31
CA SER A 61 9.98 -3.71 -11.95
C SER A 61 11.14 -4.46 -12.63
N PRO A 62 11.56 -4.07 -13.84
CA PRO A 62 12.78 -4.58 -14.47
C PRO A 62 14.00 -4.14 -13.67
N GLN A 63 14.77 -5.08 -13.13
CA GLN A 63 15.76 -4.76 -12.09
C GLN A 63 17.18 -5.09 -12.50
N ASN A 64 18.11 -4.19 -12.19
CA ASN A 64 19.55 -4.35 -12.40
C ASN A 64 20.22 -5.24 -11.32
N GLY A 65 19.54 -6.29 -10.87
CA GLY A 65 20.11 -7.32 -9.97
C GLY A 65 19.80 -7.20 -8.47
N ASN A 66 18.90 -6.30 -8.03
CA ASN A 66 18.69 -5.99 -6.60
C ASN A 66 17.30 -6.29 -6.04
N THR A 67 16.49 -7.16 -6.64
CA THR A 67 15.28 -7.65 -5.95
C THR A 67 15.39 -9.09 -5.54
N ASN A 68 14.88 -9.31 -4.35
CA ASN A 68 14.54 -10.58 -3.73
C ASN A 68 13.19 -11.14 -4.24
N ILE A 69 12.61 -10.58 -5.31
CA ILE A 69 11.29 -11.01 -5.82
C ILE A 69 11.45 -12.12 -6.85
N ASP A 70 11.29 -13.35 -6.40
CA ASP A 70 11.00 -14.47 -7.28
C ASP A 70 9.51 -14.44 -7.66
N ALA A 71 9.21 -13.94 -8.86
CA ALA A 71 7.85 -13.82 -9.37
C ALA A 71 7.14 -15.18 -9.47
N SER A 72 7.87 -16.27 -9.76
CA SER A 72 7.30 -17.62 -9.83
C SER A 72 6.90 -18.10 -8.44
N LYS A 73 7.79 -17.96 -7.45
CA LYS A 73 7.50 -18.29 -6.05
C LYS A 73 6.35 -17.44 -5.51
N LEU A 74 6.37 -16.13 -5.74
CA LEU A 74 5.32 -15.22 -5.30
C LEU A 74 3.95 -15.60 -5.89
N MET A 75 3.90 -15.90 -7.19
CA MET A 75 2.67 -16.35 -7.85
C MET A 75 2.16 -17.66 -7.24
N GLN A 76 3.03 -18.63 -6.97
CA GLN A 76 2.65 -19.90 -6.35
C GLN A 76 2.10 -19.70 -4.93
N GLU A 77 2.74 -18.87 -4.13
CA GLU A 77 2.36 -18.64 -2.73
C GLU A 77 1.09 -17.82 -2.56
N LEU A 78 0.79 -16.92 -3.50
CA LEU A 78 -0.37 -16.04 -3.47
C LEU A 78 -1.53 -16.54 -4.32
N LYS A 79 -1.37 -17.67 -5.02
CA LYS A 79 -2.41 -18.27 -5.83
C LYS A 79 -3.67 -18.51 -4.97
N ASP A 80 -4.82 -18.13 -5.52
CA ASP A 80 -6.14 -18.27 -4.89
C ASP A 80 -6.35 -17.45 -3.59
N LEU A 81 -5.42 -16.57 -3.23
CA LEU A 81 -5.57 -15.65 -2.12
C LEU A 81 -6.04 -14.26 -2.60
N ALA A 82 -6.93 -13.65 -1.81
CA ALA A 82 -7.38 -12.28 -2.01
C ALA A 82 -6.50 -11.31 -1.21
N PRO A 83 -5.92 -10.29 -1.86
CA PRO A 83 -5.17 -9.25 -1.17
C PRO A 83 -6.10 -8.28 -0.42
N ARG A 84 -5.54 -7.73 0.64
CA ARG A 84 -6.02 -6.58 1.40
C ARG A 84 -4.82 -5.74 1.78
N SER A 85 -4.99 -4.44 1.96
CA SER A 85 -3.91 -3.52 2.31
C SER A 85 -4.27 -2.62 3.49
N ARG A 86 -3.23 -2.07 4.12
CA ARG A 86 -3.28 -0.99 5.10
C ARG A 86 -1.97 -0.20 5.09
N ASP A 87 -1.93 0.89 5.85
CA ASP A 87 -0.73 1.70 6.11
C ASP A 87 0.02 2.17 4.84
N TRP A 88 -0.75 2.53 3.80
CA TRP A 88 -0.20 3.06 2.56
C TRP A 88 0.32 4.49 2.73
N HIS A 89 1.49 4.79 2.17
CA HIS A 89 2.06 6.14 2.19
C HIS A 89 3.12 6.30 1.10
N PHE A 90 3.35 7.55 0.69
CA PHE A 90 4.45 7.90 -0.19
C PHE A 90 5.81 7.79 0.53
N VAL A 91 6.77 7.11 -0.08
CA VAL A 91 8.11 6.89 0.49
C VAL A 91 8.91 8.17 0.39
N ASN A 92 9.53 8.60 1.50
CA ASN A 92 10.37 9.81 1.57
C ASN A 92 9.70 11.09 1.01
N GLY A 93 8.36 11.15 1.01
CA GLY A 93 7.60 12.25 0.43
C GLY A 93 7.71 12.40 -1.09
N ASN A 94 8.33 11.44 -1.80
CA ASN A 94 8.31 11.43 -3.25
C ASN A 94 6.97 10.89 -3.75
N LEU A 95 6.45 11.40 -4.87
CA LEU A 95 5.19 10.91 -5.44
C LEU A 95 5.38 9.64 -6.30
N ASN A 96 6.59 9.07 -6.33
CA ASN A 96 6.97 8.02 -7.26
C ASN A 96 7.02 6.63 -6.61
N GLU A 97 7.00 6.56 -5.28
CA GLU A 97 7.10 5.31 -4.53
C GLU A 97 6.05 5.26 -3.43
N ILE A 98 5.34 4.13 -3.33
CA ILE A 98 4.33 3.91 -2.31
C ILE A 98 4.69 2.66 -1.54
N SER A 99 4.83 2.78 -0.22
CA SER A 99 4.93 1.64 0.69
C SER A 99 3.56 1.31 1.25
N PHE A 100 3.20 0.04 1.32
CA PHE A 100 1.97 -0.42 1.95
C PHE A 100 2.15 -1.81 2.54
N LEU A 101 1.46 -2.08 3.65
CA LEU A 101 1.37 -3.40 4.24
C LEU A 101 0.22 -4.16 3.57
N ALA A 102 0.45 -5.40 3.15
CA ALA A 102 -0.58 -6.24 2.57
C ALA A 102 -0.70 -7.58 3.31
N TYR A 103 -1.93 -8.07 3.40
CA TYR A 103 -2.21 -9.43 3.83
C TYR A 103 -3.10 -10.14 2.82
N PHE A 104 -2.94 -11.46 2.74
CA PHE A 104 -3.58 -12.31 1.75
C PHE A 104 -4.32 -13.44 2.46
N CYS A 105 -5.60 -13.59 2.15
CA CYS A 105 -6.48 -14.59 2.76
C CYS A 105 -7.41 -15.24 1.73
N LYS A 106 -7.97 -16.41 2.04
CA LYS A 106 -8.93 -17.05 1.13
C LYS A 106 -10.21 -16.21 1.01
N PRO A 107 -10.76 -16.03 -0.21
CA PRO A 107 -11.89 -15.13 -0.45
C PRO A 107 -13.23 -15.46 0.24
N SER A 108 -13.37 -16.60 0.94
CA SER A 108 -14.70 -17.08 1.39
C SER A 108 -14.68 -17.96 2.64
N SER A 109 -13.83 -17.65 3.62
CA SER A 109 -13.99 -18.26 4.94
C SER A 109 -15.08 -17.53 5.72
N PRO A 110 -16.16 -18.20 6.19
CA PRO A 110 -16.98 -17.61 7.25
C PRO A 110 -16.08 -17.22 8.42
N THR A 111 -16.46 -16.19 9.19
CA THR A 111 -15.66 -15.62 10.28
C THR A 111 -15.05 -16.66 11.23
N ILE A 112 -15.70 -17.81 11.39
CA ILE A 112 -15.22 -18.93 12.20
C ILE A 112 -13.96 -19.61 11.60
N LYS A 113 -13.87 -19.72 10.28
CA LYS A 113 -12.68 -20.29 9.61
C LYS A 113 -11.49 -19.32 9.58
N LEU A 114 -11.73 -18.01 9.68
CA LEU A 114 -10.66 -17.01 9.76
C LEU A 114 -9.70 -17.28 10.93
N GLN A 115 -10.19 -17.88 12.02
CA GLN A 115 -9.34 -18.24 13.17
C GLN A 115 -8.34 -19.36 12.87
N ASN A 116 -8.63 -20.22 11.88
CA ASN A 116 -7.78 -21.34 11.49
C ASN A 116 -7.05 -21.10 10.16
N ASP A 117 -7.28 -19.95 9.52
CA ASP A 117 -6.62 -19.62 8.27
C ASP A 117 -5.26 -18.97 8.58
N ASN A 118 -4.23 -19.48 7.91
CA ASN A 118 -2.93 -18.85 7.86
C ASN A 118 -3.00 -17.65 6.90
N TYR A 119 -2.63 -16.47 7.37
CA TYR A 119 -2.53 -15.27 6.55
C TYR A 119 -1.11 -15.14 6.04
N LYS A 120 -0.96 -14.78 4.77
CA LYS A 120 0.35 -14.35 4.26
C LYS A 120 0.43 -12.83 4.35
N THR A 121 1.53 -12.30 4.87
CA THR A 121 1.73 -10.84 5.05
C THR A 121 3.09 -10.42 4.51
N SER A 122 3.17 -9.22 3.96
CA SER A 122 4.42 -8.58 3.56
C SER A 122 4.20 -7.08 3.34
N THR A 123 5.27 -6.31 3.51
CA THR A 123 5.30 -4.89 3.12
C THR A 123 5.82 -4.79 1.70
N PHE A 124 5.04 -4.14 0.84
CA PHE A 124 5.32 -3.95 -0.57
C PHE A 124 5.69 -2.49 -0.84
N VAL A 125 6.62 -2.27 -1.76
CA VAL A 125 6.96 -0.95 -2.28
C VAL A 125 6.66 -0.92 -3.76
N LEU A 126 5.69 -0.10 -4.16
CA LEU A 126 5.46 0.20 -5.56
C LEU A 126 6.38 1.31 -6.00
N GLU A 127 6.80 1.27 -7.26
CA GLU A 127 7.40 2.39 -7.94
C GLU A 127 6.68 2.69 -9.24
N HIS A 128 6.70 3.97 -9.59
CA HIS A 128 6.17 4.51 -10.80
C HIS A 128 7.33 4.98 -11.68
N ASP A 129 7.36 4.53 -12.93
CA ASP A 129 8.29 5.07 -13.91
C ASP A 129 7.96 6.56 -14.15
N ALA A 130 8.93 7.44 -13.90
CA ALA A 130 8.79 8.88 -14.00
C ALA A 130 8.29 9.38 -15.37
N ALA A 131 8.29 8.52 -16.40
CA ALA A 131 7.84 8.84 -17.75
C ALA A 131 6.30 8.95 -17.92
N THR A 132 5.47 8.50 -16.97
CA THR A 132 3.99 8.52 -17.12
C THR A 132 3.25 9.46 -16.14
N LEU A 133 1.98 9.78 -16.41
CA LEU A 133 1.15 10.55 -15.47
C LEU A 133 0.91 9.71 -14.19
N LEU A 134 1.19 10.30 -13.02
CA LEU A 134 1.05 9.68 -11.69
C LEU A 134 -0.28 8.91 -11.47
N GLU A 135 -1.37 9.43 -12.04
CA GLU A 135 -2.73 8.90 -11.85
C GLU A 135 -3.09 7.77 -12.82
N THR A 136 -2.39 7.65 -13.95
CA THR A 136 -2.62 6.60 -14.95
C THR A 136 -1.50 5.55 -14.98
N GLY A 137 -0.51 5.71 -14.11
CA GLY A 137 0.84 5.18 -14.27
C GLY A 137 0.96 3.67 -14.11
N ASN A 138 1.89 3.09 -14.86
CA ASN A 138 2.30 1.69 -14.76
C ASN A 138 3.06 1.47 -13.45
N TRP A 139 2.32 1.39 -12.33
CA TRP A 139 2.90 1.06 -11.04
C TRP A 139 3.39 -0.39 -11.05
N THR A 140 4.65 -0.57 -10.69
CA THR A 140 5.30 -1.88 -10.61
C THR A 140 5.79 -2.12 -9.20
N LEU A 141 5.94 -3.39 -8.83
CA LEU A 141 6.50 -3.80 -7.57
C LEU A 141 8.03 -3.64 -7.64
N LYS A 142 8.55 -2.70 -6.85
CA LYS A 142 9.99 -2.42 -6.71
C LYS A 142 10.65 -3.43 -5.77
N SER A 143 10.07 -3.61 -4.59
CA SER A 143 10.59 -4.48 -3.55
C SER A 143 9.49 -4.95 -2.60
N MET A 144 9.79 -5.99 -1.84
CA MET A 144 8.94 -6.47 -0.76
C MET A 144 9.79 -7.06 0.37
N THR A 145 9.25 -7.09 1.58
CA THR A 145 9.78 -7.95 2.64
C THR A 145 9.44 -9.41 2.36
N ASP A 146 10.07 -10.34 3.08
CA ASP A 146 9.70 -11.74 2.99
C ASP A 146 8.20 -11.95 3.24
N LEU A 147 7.65 -12.96 2.56
CA LEU A 147 6.25 -13.33 2.72
C LEU A 147 6.10 -14.20 3.96
N GLU A 148 5.66 -13.59 5.05
CA GLU A 148 5.50 -14.26 6.33
C GLU A 148 4.13 -14.93 6.41
N THR A 149 4.08 -16.06 7.11
CA THR A 149 2.80 -16.71 7.44
C THR A 149 2.49 -16.43 8.90
N ILE A 150 1.38 -15.75 9.16
CA ILE A 150 0.94 -15.37 10.51
C ILE A 150 -0.36 -16.09 10.86
N ASP A 151 -0.52 -16.37 12.16
CA ASP A 151 -1.77 -16.90 12.70
C ASP A 151 -2.82 -15.79 12.91
N TYR A 152 -4.02 -16.19 13.32
CA TYR A 152 -5.11 -15.25 13.57
C TYR A 152 -4.81 -14.25 14.70
N ASN A 153 -4.06 -14.61 15.73
CA ASN A 153 -3.76 -13.70 16.85
C ASN A 153 -2.81 -12.60 16.40
N ALA A 154 -1.74 -12.97 15.68
CA ALA A 154 -0.84 -12.02 15.05
C ALA A 154 -1.57 -11.17 14.00
N PHE A 155 -2.51 -11.77 13.25
CA PHE A 155 -3.37 -11.02 12.33
C PHE A 155 -4.19 -9.94 13.06
N ILE A 156 -4.87 -10.28 14.16
CA ILE A 156 -5.65 -9.27 14.91
C ILE A 156 -4.74 -8.18 15.51
N GLN A 157 -3.54 -8.52 15.98
CA GLN A 157 -2.60 -7.50 16.47
C GLN A 157 -2.14 -6.54 15.36
N LEU A 158 -1.99 -7.04 14.14
CA LEU A 158 -1.49 -6.26 13.00
C LEU A 158 -2.60 -5.61 12.18
N PHE A 159 -3.84 -6.12 12.20
CA PHE A 159 -4.91 -5.77 11.26
C PHE A 159 -6.30 -5.61 11.90
N GLY A 160 -6.48 -5.99 13.18
CA GLY A 160 -7.72 -5.79 13.93
C GLY A 160 -7.80 -4.40 14.56
#